data_AF-A0A8B8M9D5-F1
#
_entry.id   AF-A0A8B8M9D5-F1
#
_cell.length_a   1.000
_cell.length_b   1.000
_cell.length_c   1.000
_cell.angle_alpha   90.00
_cell.angle_beta   90.00
_cell.angle_gamma   90.00
#
_symmetry.space_group_name_H-M   'P 1'
#
loop_
_entity.id
_entity.type
_entity.pdbx_description
1 polymer ?
#
loop_
_entity_poly.entity_id
_entity_poly.type
_entity_poly.pdbx_seq_one_letter_code
_entity_poly.pdbx_strand_id
1 'polypeptide(L)'
;MRGPRQSILKTLEQSSSSIENRGQSILIENYTFNQDVTRIELAKIVVLHEYPLSIVDHIGFRRFCHALQPLFKVITSNTLKADIMKVYDAERSKVMKSLDKTTSHVAITTDMWTTTNQNKGYMSVITHFIDND
;
A
#
# COMPACT_ATOMS: atom_id res chain seq x y z
N MET A 1 -23.08 22.94 -20.05
CA MET A 1 -22.11 23.41 -19.05
C MET A 1 -21.17 22.26 -18.69
N ARG A 2 -19.86 22.38 -18.93
CA ARG A 2 -18.87 21.31 -18.67
C ARG A 2 -18.50 21.32 -17.18
N GLY A 3 -18.55 20.16 -16.52
CA GLY A 3 -18.32 20.05 -15.08
C GLY A 3 -16.86 20.27 -14.66
N PRO A 4 -16.61 20.61 -13.37
CA PRO A 4 -15.28 20.99 -12.86
C PRO A 4 -14.17 19.97 -13.14
N ARG A 5 -14.49 18.67 -13.11
CA ARG A 5 -13.53 17.57 -13.34
C ARG A 5 -12.95 17.54 -14.77
N GLN A 6 -13.72 17.94 -15.78
CA GLN A 6 -13.22 17.99 -17.17
C GLN A 6 -12.29 19.18 -17.41
N SER A 7 -12.42 20.25 -16.62
CA SER A 7 -11.54 21.42 -16.73
C SER A 7 -10.14 21.11 -16.21
N ILE A 8 -10.03 20.41 -15.07
CA ILE A 8 -8.75 20.02 -14.47
C ILE A 8 -7.97 19.09 -15.39
N LEU A 9 -8.64 18.11 -16.02
CA LEU A 9 -7.99 17.19 -16.95
C LEU A 9 -7.41 17.91 -18.17
N LYS A 10 -8.13 18.92 -18.70
CA LYS A 10 -7.63 19.74 -19.82
C LYS A 10 -6.48 20.66 -19.42
N THR A 11 -6.54 21.25 -18.23
CA THR A 11 -5.44 22.05 -17.69
C THR A 11 -4.18 21.20 -17.46
N LEU A 12 -4.35 19.96 -17.00
CA LEU A 12 -3.24 19.00 -16.84
C LEU A 12 -2.68 18.54 -18.21
N GLU A 13 -3.52 18.29 -19.21
CA GLU A 13 -3.09 17.96 -20.57
C GLU A 13 -2.34 19.12 -21.25
N GLN A 14 -2.82 20.37 -21.09
CA GLN A 14 -2.14 21.56 -21.62
C GLN A 14 -0.83 21.89 -20.89
N SER A 15 -0.74 21.62 -19.59
CA SER A 15 0.53 21.76 -18.84
C SER A 15 1.57 20.69 -19.20
N SER A 16 1.14 19.57 -19.81
CA SER A 16 2.03 18.47 -20.19
C SER A 16 2.86 18.76 -21.45
N SER A 17 2.45 19.73 -22.29
CA SER A 17 3.14 20.02 -23.56
C SER A 17 4.29 21.03 -23.46
N SER A 18 4.59 21.57 -22.26
CA SER A 18 5.59 22.64 -22.09
C SER A 18 6.70 22.34 -21.06
N ILE A 19 6.91 21.08 -20.67
CA ILE A 19 8.02 20.71 -19.78
C ILE A 19 9.06 19.94 -20.60
N GLU A 20 9.78 20.64 -21.48
CA GLU A 20 11.11 20.19 -21.92
C GLU A 20 12.10 20.47 -20.79
N ASN A 21 12.17 19.55 -19.82
CA ASN A 21 13.18 19.64 -18.76
C ASN A 21 14.45 18.91 -19.24
N ARG A 22 15.49 19.68 -19.58
CA ARG A 22 16.86 19.19 -19.76
C ARG A 22 17.41 18.76 -18.40
N GLY A 23 16.94 17.64 -17.88
CA GLY A 23 17.48 17.00 -16.69
C GLY A 23 18.82 16.33 -17.03
N GLN A 24 19.86 16.66 -16.27
CA GLN A 24 21.15 15.97 -16.32
C GLN A 24 20.92 14.50 -15.94
N SER A 25 21.07 13.57 -16.88
CA SER A 25 21.00 12.14 -16.62
C SER A 25 22.30 11.67 -15.98
N ILE A 26 22.21 11.09 -14.79
CA ILE A 26 23.35 10.49 -14.09
C ILE A 26 23.35 9.00 -14.42
N LEU A 27 24.48 8.49 -14.92
CA LEU A 27 24.68 7.06 -15.12
C LEU A 27 25.05 6.42 -13.77
N ILE A 28 24.28 5.42 -13.36
CA ILE A 28 24.58 4.62 -12.16
C ILE A 28 25.24 3.33 -12.65
N GLU A 29 26.55 3.25 -12.51
CA GLU A 29 27.34 2.15 -13.10
C GLU A 29 27.11 0.79 -12.44
N ASN A 30 26.47 0.71 -11.27
CA ASN A 30 26.29 -0.55 -10.52
C ASN A 30 24.94 -0.68 -9.77
N TYR A 31 23.80 -0.45 -10.43
CA TYR A 31 22.48 -0.67 -9.82
C TYR A 31 21.74 -1.87 -10.41
N THR A 32 21.40 -2.85 -9.56
CA THR A 32 20.56 -3.99 -9.93
C THR A 32 19.15 -3.79 -9.39
N PHE A 33 18.18 -3.68 -10.29
CA PHE A 33 16.78 -3.56 -9.92
C PHE A 33 16.18 -4.91 -9.46
N ASN A 34 15.52 -4.91 -8.31
CA ASN A 34 14.72 -6.04 -7.83
C ASN A 34 13.25 -5.63 -7.72
N GLN A 35 12.41 -6.20 -8.57
CA GLN A 35 10.98 -5.89 -8.62
C GLN A 35 10.24 -6.39 -7.37
N ASP A 36 10.59 -7.55 -6.82
CA ASP A 36 9.88 -8.11 -5.68
C ASP A 36 10.09 -7.28 -4.42
N VAL A 37 11.30 -6.75 -4.20
CA VAL A 37 11.57 -5.79 -3.13
C VAL A 37 10.67 -4.57 -3.26
N THR A 38 10.58 -4.00 -4.47
CA THR A 38 9.75 -2.81 -4.74
C THR A 38 8.26 -3.08 -4.50
N ARG A 39 7.78 -4.28 -4.87
CA ARG A 39 6.38 -4.69 -4.64
C ARG A 39 6.04 -4.81 -3.16
N ILE A 40 6.96 -5.37 -2.37
CA ILE A 40 6.78 -5.49 -0.91
C ILE A 40 6.77 -4.10 -0.26
N GLU A 41 7.66 -3.19 -0.67
CA GLU A 41 7.64 -1.81 -0.17
C GLU A 41 6.36 -1.06 -0.57
N LEU A 42 5.86 -1.26 -1.79
CA LEU A 42 4.57 -0.73 -2.21
C LEU A 42 3.41 -1.25 -1.33
N ALA A 43 3.38 -2.55 -1.03
CA ALA A 43 2.38 -3.13 -0.14
C ALA A 43 2.43 -2.50 1.26
N LYS A 44 3.63 -2.29 1.82
CA LYS A 44 3.81 -1.61 3.11
C LYS A 44 3.31 -0.17 3.11
N ILE A 45 3.61 0.61 2.07
CA ILE A 45 3.12 2.00 1.93
C ILE A 45 1.60 2.04 1.89
N VAL A 46 0.98 1.12 1.13
CA VAL A 46 -0.48 1.02 1.03
C VAL A 46 -1.11 0.69 2.37
N VAL A 47 -0.54 -0.23 3.14
CA VAL A 47 -1.01 -0.56 4.49
C VAL A 47 -0.79 0.59 5.46
N LEU A 48 0.39 1.20 5.45
CA LEU A 48 0.78 2.28 6.37
C LEU A 48 -0.09 3.53 6.21
N HIS A 49 -0.46 3.87 4.98
CA HIS A 49 -1.26 5.05 4.66
C HIS A 49 -2.71 4.74 4.30
N GLU A 50 -3.14 3.49 4.50
CA GLU A 50 -4.49 3.02 4.21
C GLU A 50 -4.98 3.37 2.79
N TYR A 51 -4.08 3.32 1.81
CA TYR A 51 -4.43 3.68 0.45
C TYR A 51 -5.40 2.67 -0.16
N PRO A 52 -6.34 3.12 -1.01
CA PRO A 52 -7.18 2.20 -1.76
C PRO A 52 -6.31 1.35 -2.69
N LEU A 53 -6.64 0.06 -2.80
CA LEU A 53 -5.88 -0.86 -3.67
C LEU A 53 -5.83 -0.39 -5.13
N SER A 54 -6.84 0.37 -5.56
CA SER A 54 -6.92 0.97 -6.90
C SER A 54 -5.83 1.99 -7.20
N ILE A 55 -5.01 2.41 -6.22
CA ILE A 55 -3.90 3.34 -6.42
C ILE A 55 -2.96 2.88 -7.56
N VAL A 56 -2.75 1.58 -7.71
CA VAL A 56 -1.90 1.00 -8.77
C VAL A 56 -2.51 1.11 -10.16
N ASP A 57 -3.82 1.35 -10.25
CA ASP A 57 -4.55 1.53 -11.49
C ASP A 57 -4.62 3.00 -11.91
N HIS A 58 -4.26 3.93 -11.01
CA HIS A 58 -4.26 5.35 -11.32
C HIS A 58 -3.14 5.70 -12.31
N ILE A 59 -3.51 6.36 -13.42
CA ILE A 59 -2.57 6.74 -14.49
C ILE A 59 -1.43 7.61 -13.96
N GLY A 60 -1.72 8.55 -13.05
CA GLY A 60 -0.70 9.40 -12.43
C GLY A 60 0.33 8.61 -11.63
N PHE A 61 -0.12 7.61 -10.86
CA PHE A 61 0.77 6.73 -10.11
C PHE A 61 1.63 5.86 -11.03
N ARG A 62 1.04 5.30 -12.10
CA ARG A 62 1.79 4.52 -13.11
C ARG A 62 2.88 5.36 -13.79
N ARG A 63 2.56 6.61 -14.16
CA ARG A 63 3.53 7.56 -14.73
C ARG A 63 4.65 7.88 -13.75
N PHE A 64 4.32 8.12 -12.48
CA PHE A 64 5.29 8.35 -11.42
C PHE A 64 6.25 7.17 -11.25
N CYS A 65 5.73 5.94 -11.16
CA CYS A 65 6.55 4.74 -11.02
C CYS A 65 7.49 4.53 -12.22
N HIS A 66 7.01 4.70 -13.46
CA HIS A 66 7.86 4.59 -14.65
C HIS A 66 8.93 5.67 -14.73
N ALA A 67 8.63 6.90 -14.26
CA ALA A 67 9.61 7.98 -14.18
C ALA A 67 10.70 7.69 -13.15
N LEU A 68 10.34 7.08 -12.02
CA LEU A 68 11.30 6.67 -10.98
C LEU A 68 12.14 5.47 -11.38
N GLN A 69 11.50 4.45 -11.95
CA GLN A 69 12.14 3.18 -12.29
C GLN A 69 11.48 2.57 -13.54
N PRO A 70 12.06 2.78 -14.73
CA PRO A 70 11.48 2.30 -15.99
C PRO A 70 11.31 0.79 -16.08
N LEU A 71 12.10 0.01 -15.33
CA LEU A 71 12.00 -1.46 -15.31
C LEU A 71 10.88 -1.98 -14.40
N PHE A 72 10.27 -1.13 -13.57
CA PHE A 72 9.22 -1.56 -12.66
C PHE A 72 7.90 -1.78 -13.39
N LYS A 73 7.47 -3.04 -13.44
CA LYS A 73 6.15 -3.41 -13.95
C LYS A 73 5.10 -3.18 -12.85
N VAL A 74 4.35 -2.08 -12.97
CA VAL A 74 3.27 -1.77 -12.03
C VAL A 74 2.26 -2.91 -12.00
N ILE A 75 2.00 -3.41 -10.80
CA ILE A 75 1.13 -4.56 -10.53
C ILE A 75 -0.35 -4.20 -10.63
N THR A 76 -1.22 -5.22 -10.57
CA THR A 76 -2.68 -5.04 -10.48
C THR A 76 -3.13 -4.94 -9.02
N SER A 77 -4.34 -4.41 -8.79
CA SER A 77 -4.98 -4.40 -7.46
C SER A 77 -5.05 -5.81 -6.83
N ASN A 78 -5.28 -6.86 -7.63
CA ASN A 78 -5.31 -8.24 -7.14
C ASN A 78 -3.93 -8.73 -6.69
N THR A 79 -2.88 -8.40 -7.44
CA THR A 79 -1.50 -8.73 -7.07
C THR A 79 -1.08 -7.96 -5.82
N LEU A 80 -1.43 -6.68 -5.72
CA LEU A 80 -1.17 -5.86 -4.53
C LEU A 80 -1.85 -6.46 -3.30
N LYS A 81 -3.12 -6.88 -3.43
CA LYS A 81 -3.83 -7.59 -2.35
C LYS A 81 -3.08 -8.85 -1.92
N ALA A 82 -2.61 -9.66 -2.86
CA ALA A 82 -1.85 -10.87 -2.55
C ALA A 82 -0.52 -10.55 -1.84
N ASP A 83 0.17 -9.48 -2.24
CA ASP A 83 1.41 -9.05 -1.61
C ASP A 83 1.16 -8.50 -0.19
N ILE A 84 0.07 -7.76 0.04
CA ILE A 84 -0.38 -7.34 1.38
C ILE A 84 -0.65 -8.55 2.27
N MET A 85 -1.33 -9.59 1.76
CA MET A 85 -1.58 -10.80 2.54
C MET A 85 -0.28 -11.50 2.95
N LYS A 86 0.74 -11.54 2.08
CA LYS A 86 2.06 -12.09 2.44
C LYS A 86 2.74 -11.29 3.54
N VAL A 87 2.66 -9.96 3.49
CA VAL A 87 3.18 -9.09 4.55
C VAL A 87 2.45 -9.39 5.87
N TYR A 88 1.11 -9.47 5.83
CA TYR A 88 0.30 -9.84 6.99
C TYR A 88 0.70 -11.20 7.57
N ASP A 89 0.82 -12.24 6.74
CA ASP A 89 1.16 -13.58 7.21
C ASP A 89 2.55 -13.60 7.87
N ALA A 90 3.52 -12.89 7.30
CA ALA A 90 4.85 -12.77 7.88
C ALA A 90 4.83 -12.05 9.24
N GLU A 91 4.12 -10.92 9.35
CA GLU A 91 3.99 -10.19 10.62
C GLU A 91 3.19 -10.97 11.66
N ARG A 92 2.09 -11.62 11.26
CA ARG A 92 1.30 -12.51 12.11
C ARG A 92 2.16 -13.64 12.67
N SER A 93 2.98 -14.28 11.84
CA SER A 93 3.90 -15.34 12.30
C SER A 93 4.93 -14.82 13.30
N LYS A 94 5.39 -13.56 13.20
CA LYS A 94 6.28 -12.96 14.20
C LYS A 94 5.55 -12.72 15.51
N VAL A 95 4.38 -12.08 15.45
CA VAL A 95 3.54 -11.80 16.64
C VAL A 95 3.18 -13.09 17.37
N MET A 96 2.79 -14.15 16.64
CA MET A 96 2.48 -15.45 17.24
C MET A 96 3.69 -16.04 17.98
N LYS A 97 4.90 -15.97 17.38
CA LYS A 97 6.13 -16.43 18.03
C LYS A 97 6.49 -15.62 19.28
N SER A 98 6.19 -14.32 19.30
CA SER A 98 6.36 -13.49 20.49
C SER A 98 5.34 -13.87 21.58
N LEU A 99 4.10 -14.12 21.18
CA LEU A 99 3.04 -14.55 22.09
C LEU A 99 3.33 -15.93 22.70
N ASP A 100 3.85 -16.88 21.92
CA ASP A 100 4.24 -18.22 22.40
C ASP A 100 5.35 -18.18 23.47
N LYS A 101 6.16 -17.12 23.49
CA LYS A 101 7.23 -16.90 24.48
C LYS A 101 6.76 -16.11 25.70
N THR A 102 5.56 -15.56 25.64
CA THR A 102 5.03 -14.70 26.71
C THR A 102 4.71 -15.54 27.93
N THR A 103 5.25 -15.14 29.08
CA THR A 103 4.98 -15.75 30.39
C THR A 103 3.89 -15.00 31.16
N SER A 104 3.47 -13.82 30.67
CA SER A 104 2.42 -13.01 31.28
C SER A 104 1.04 -13.61 31.04
N HIS A 105 0.06 -13.15 31.83
CA HIS A 105 -1.33 -13.35 31.51
C HIS A 105 -1.70 -12.58 30.23
N VAL A 106 -2.64 -13.17 29.47
CA VAL A 106 -3.19 -12.60 28.24
C VAL A 106 -4.63 -12.21 28.52
N ALA A 107 -4.97 -10.94 28.30
CA ALA A 107 -6.33 -10.44 28.38
C ALA A 107 -6.91 -10.30 26.97
N ILE A 108 -8.12 -10.81 26.76
CA ILE A 108 -8.83 -10.71 25.47
C ILE A 108 -10.03 -9.81 25.67
N THR A 109 -10.15 -8.78 24.84
CA THR A 109 -11.33 -7.93 24.76
C THR A 109 -12.04 -8.16 23.44
N THR A 110 -13.36 -8.24 23.47
CA THR A 110 -14.19 -8.38 22.28
C THR A 110 -15.17 -7.21 22.22
N ASP A 111 -15.26 -6.61 21.04
CA ASP A 111 -16.24 -5.57 20.75
C ASP A 111 -17.10 -6.03 19.57
N MET A 112 -18.41 -5.85 19.67
CA MET A 112 -19.37 -6.27 18.64
C MET A 112 -20.24 -5.11 18.22
N TRP A 113 -20.38 -4.91 16.92
CA TRP A 113 -21.28 -3.91 16.36
C TRP A 113 -22.05 -4.47 15.17
N THR A 114 -23.23 -3.93 14.92
CA THR A 114 -24.02 -4.24 13.73
C THR A 114 -24.03 -3.03 12.81
N THR A 115 -23.97 -3.28 11.50
CA THR A 115 -24.10 -2.19 10.53
C THR A 115 -25.41 -2.33 9.77
N THR A 116 -26.26 -1.31 9.88
CA THR A 116 -27.61 -1.27 9.29
C THR A 116 -27.60 -1.31 7.76
N ASN A 117 -26.56 -0.74 7.14
CA ASN A 117 -26.42 -0.65 5.68
C ASN A 117 -25.97 -1.97 5.01
N GLN A 118 -25.47 -2.94 5.76
CA GLN A 118 -24.96 -4.22 5.23
C GLN A 118 -25.68 -5.44 5.80
N ASN A 119 -26.60 -5.25 6.75
CA ASN A 119 -27.26 -6.31 7.50
C ASN A 119 -26.27 -7.37 8.03
N LYS A 120 -25.13 -6.89 8.55
CA LYS A 120 -24.01 -7.70 9.05
C LYS A 120 -23.61 -7.27 10.45
N GLY A 121 -23.32 -8.26 11.29
CA GLY A 121 -22.63 -8.09 12.56
C GLY A 121 -21.12 -8.24 12.36
N TYR A 122 -20.35 -7.44 13.09
CA TYR A 122 -18.90 -7.47 13.13
C TYR A 122 -18.45 -7.68 14.56
N MET A 123 -17.28 -8.31 14.71
CA MET A 123 -16.62 -8.50 15.98
C MET A 123 -15.16 -8.14 15.82
N SER A 124 -14.66 -7.24 16.66
CA SER A 124 -13.25 -7.04 16.88
C SER A 124 -12.81 -7.88 18.07
N VAL A 125 -11.66 -8.55 17.94
CA VAL A 125 -11.02 -9.28 19.03
C VAL A 125 -9.64 -8.66 19.21
N ILE A 126 -9.38 -8.10 20.38
CA ILE A 126 -8.09 -7.48 20.72
C ILE A 126 -7.46 -8.28 21.85
N THR A 127 -6.19 -8.59 21.68
CA THR A 127 -5.38 -9.31 22.67
C THR A 127 -4.39 -8.34 23.29
N HIS A 128 -4.39 -8.26 24.62
CA HIS A 128 -3.44 -7.48 25.42
C HIS A 128 -2.57 -8.43 26.23
N PHE A 129 -1.26 -8.20 26.21
CA PHE A 129 -0.28 -8.95 27.01
C PHE A 129 0.86 -8.02 27.43
N ILE A 130 1.63 -8.44 28.43
CA ILE A 130 2.81 -7.71 28.91
C ILE A 130 4.03 -8.44 28.37
N ASP A 131 4.87 -7.74 27.60
CA ASP A 131 6.13 -8.30 27.11
C ASP A 131 7.19 -8.29 28.22
N ASN A 132 8.24 -9.09 28.06
CA ASN A 132 9.33 -9.23 29.02
C ASN A 132 10.49 -8.24 28.80
N ASP A 133 10.40 -7.41 27.76
CA ASP A 133 11.31 -6.29 27.46
C ASP A 133 10.92 -5.03 28.25
#